data_AF-A0A509LMD6-F1
#
_entry.id   AF-A0A509LMD6-F1
#
_cell.length_a   1.000
_cell.length_b   1.000
_cell.length_c   1.000
_cell.angle_alpha   90.00
_cell.angle_beta   90.00
_cell.angle_gamma   90.00
#
_symmetry.space_group_name_H-M   'P 1'
#
loop_
_entity.id
_entity.type
_entity.pdbx_description
1 polymer ?
#
loop_
_entity_poly.entity_id
_entity_poly.type
_entity_poly.pdbx_seq_one_letter_code
_entity_poly.pdbx_strand_id
1 'polypeptide(L)'
;MFQSILMMGGLGVAIGTVLVIASKAFYVYEDPTVVAIDDVLPGANCGGCGYPGCNANAEAIVKGDSGVNSCVAAGEDVAMAIAEIMGVSVSDTEPEFAGSGCYYGNDEADMEYKYLGVTDCRAAALLFGGMKVCRIGCLGLGTCVKACMFGALSIGSDGLPKVDQEKCTGCGACERVCPKHIIRLTSVTRRIMREYTQEECITPCQRACPTGIDIKNYIRLIKEGDFEGSVQVIKERNPFPTVISRICPAPCEFNCRRLLQDESVAINHLKRFVCDYEMNQDKRVLPYKAPATDKKIAVIGGGVQGLSTAFFAARLGHEPTVFEATDSLGGILRKAIARERLSMDVLDWDVEGVKEMGVSFKTGTKAGRDFTIDGLLKQGFQAVFTATGGWDSRLARGDVNQAEMVFPGAYLLIDLLRSK
;
A
#
# COMPACT_ATOMS: atom_id res chain seq x y z
N MET A 1 50.27 -1.05 -64.99
CA MET A 1 49.57 -2.05 -64.14
C MET A 1 50.19 -2.17 -62.75
N PHE A 2 51.49 -2.49 -62.62
CA PHE A 2 52.11 -2.73 -61.31
C PHE A 2 52.09 -1.50 -60.36
N GLN A 3 52.32 -0.29 -60.89
CA GLN A 3 52.23 0.96 -60.12
C GLN A 3 50.82 1.26 -59.58
N SER A 4 49.79 0.96 -60.37
CA SER A 4 48.39 1.16 -59.96
C SER A 4 47.99 0.22 -58.83
N ILE A 5 48.47 -1.03 -58.88
CA ILE A 5 48.26 -2.03 -57.83
C ILE A 5 48.99 -1.62 -56.55
N LEU A 6 50.23 -1.12 -56.65
CA LEU A 6 50.99 -0.61 -55.51
C LEU A 6 50.36 0.62 -54.87
N MET A 7 49.86 1.58 -55.67
CA MET A 7 49.18 2.77 -55.13
C MET A 7 47.87 2.43 -54.44
N MET A 8 47.00 1.63 -55.07
CA MET A 8 45.71 1.28 -54.46
C MET A 8 45.88 0.32 -53.27
N GLY A 9 46.82 -0.62 -53.34
CA GLY A 9 47.16 -1.49 -52.23
C GLY A 9 47.76 -0.72 -51.05
N GLY A 10 48.70 0.19 -51.30
CA GLY A 10 49.31 1.04 -50.28
C GLY A 10 48.30 1.97 -49.61
N LEU A 11 47.39 2.58 -50.37
CA LEU A 11 46.32 3.41 -49.84
C LEU A 11 45.33 2.59 -49.00
N GLY A 12 44.98 1.38 -49.44
CA GLY A 12 44.12 0.47 -48.69
C GLY A 12 44.73 0.07 -47.34
N VAL A 13 46.03 -0.27 -47.33
CA VAL A 13 46.76 -0.56 -46.08
C VAL A 13 46.83 0.67 -45.18
N ALA A 14 47.08 1.86 -45.74
CA ALA A 14 47.14 3.10 -44.96
C ALA A 14 45.79 3.42 -44.29
N ILE A 15 44.69 3.40 -45.06
CA ILE A 15 43.35 3.64 -44.53
C ILE A 15 42.96 2.56 -43.52
N GLY A 16 43.21 1.29 -43.82
CA GLY A 16 42.93 0.18 -42.91
C GLY A 16 43.70 0.32 -41.59
N THR A 17 44.96 0.74 -41.65
CA THR A 17 45.79 0.99 -40.46
C THR A 17 45.21 2.13 -39.63
N VAL A 18 44.81 3.24 -40.26
CA VAL A 18 44.17 4.38 -39.57
C VAL A 18 42.86 3.95 -38.91
N LEU A 19 42.03 3.14 -39.57
CA LEU A 19 40.78 2.63 -39.01
C LEU A 19 41.01 1.69 -37.82
N VAL A 20 42.03 0.82 -37.88
CA VAL A 20 42.39 -0.06 -36.76
C VAL A 20 42.91 0.75 -35.57
N ILE A 21 43.73 1.77 -35.82
CA ILE A 21 44.22 2.67 -34.76
C ILE A 21 43.05 3.44 -34.15
N ALA A 22 42.16 4.00 -34.96
CA ALA A 22 40.98 4.71 -34.48
C ALA A 22 40.05 3.78 -33.67
N SER A 23 39.78 2.56 -34.17
CA SER A 23 38.95 1.57 -33.48
C SER A 23 39.52 1.19 -32.12
N LYS A 24 40.84 1.05 -31.98
CA LYS A 24 41.48 0.78 -30.68
C LYS A 24 41.55 2.02 -29.78
N ALA A 25 41.81 3.20 -30.35
CA ALA A 25 41.91 4.45 -29.59
C ALA A 25 40.57 4.89 -29.01
N PHE A 26 39.47 4.59 -29.71
CA PHE A 26 38.09 4.90 -29.29
C PHE A 26 37.33 3.67 -28.80
N TYR A 27 38.00 2.56 -28.50
CA TYR A 27 37.35 1.40 -27.90
C TYR A 27 36.88 1.77 -26.49
N VAL A 28 35.57 1.87 -26.31
CA VAL A 28 34.94 2.01 -25.00
C VAL A 28 34.67 0.60 -24.49
N TYR A 29 35.26 0.25 -23.34
CA TYR A 29 34.97 -1.03 -22.70
C TYR A 29 33.56 -0.98 -22.12
N GLU A 30 32.65 -1.75 -22.69
CA GLU A 30 31.32 -1.99 -22.14
C GLU A 30 31.37 -3.27 -21.31
N ASP A 31 30.86 -3.19 -20.08
CA ASP A 31 30.74 -4.37 -19.21
C ASP A 31 29.77 -5.37 -19.86
N PRO A 32 30.19 -6.63 -20.11
CA PRO A 32 29.32 -7.64 -20.73
C PRO A 32 27.99 -7.84 -20.00
N THR A 33 27.99 -7.62 -18.68
CA THR A 33 26.80 -7.72 -17.82
C THR A 33 25.82 -6.58 -18.09
N VAL A 34 26.33 -5.36 -18.31
CA VAL A 34 25.49 -4.20 -18.65
C VAL A 34 24.82 -4.42 -20.00
N VAL A 35 25.56 -4.90 -21.00
CA VAL A 35 25.01 -5.22 -22.32
C VAL A 35 23.92 -6.28 -22.22
N ALA A 36 24.16 -7.36 -21.47
CA ALA A 36 23.18 -8.42 -21.27
C ALA A 36 21.90 -7.93 -20.59
N ILE A 37 21.99 -7.00 -19.63
CA ILE A 37 20.82 -6.41 -18.97
C ILE A 37 20.10 -5.43 -19.91
N ASP A 38 20.84 -4.60 -20.66
CA ASP A 38 20.26 -3.63 -21.59
C ASP A 38 19.47 -4.32 -22.73
N ASP A 39 19.96 -5.45 -23.22
CA ASP A 39 19.29 -6.27 -24.25
C ASP A 39 17.94 -6.86 -23.77
N VAL A 40 17.82 -7.11 -22.46
CA VAL A 40 16.59 -7.63 -21.85
C VAL A 40 15.60 -6.51 -21.51
N LEU A 41 16.09 -5.27 -21.36
CA LEU A 41 15.24 -4.12 -21.09
C LEU A 41 14.41 -3.74 -22.35
N PRO A 42 13.23 -3.09 -22.19
CA PRO A 42 12.35 -2.79 -23.33
C PRO A 42 12.89 -1.78 -24.36
N GLY A 43 14.08 -1.22 -24.18
CA GLY A 43 14.65 -0.16 -25.03
C GLY A 43 13.85 1.15 -25.06
N ALA A 44 12.81 1.30 -24.24
CA ALA A 44 11.86 2.41 -24.31
C ALA A 44 12.44 3.77 -23.90
N ASN A 45 13.56 3.79 -23.16
CA ASN A 45 14.24 5.02 -22.70
C ASN A 45 13.32 6.08 -22.09
N CYS A 46 12.28 5.65 -21.37
CA CYS A 46 11.18 6.53 -20.93
C CYS A 46 11.46 7.28 -19.61
N GLY A 47 12.55 6.97 -18.92
CA GLY A 47 12.86 7.58 -17.62
C GLY A 47 11.97 7.14 -16.45
N GLY A 48 11.15 6.09 -16.63
CA GLY A 48 10.21 5.62 -15.62
C GLY A 48 10.90 5.09 -14.36
N CYS A 49 12.04 4.40 -14.51
CA CYS A 49 12.85 3.86 -13.42
C CYS A 49 13.72 4.92 -12.70
N GLY A 50 13.67 6.19 -13.12
CA GLY A 50 14.51 7.26 -12.57
C GLY A 50 15.85 7.47 -13.27
N TYR A 51 16.21 6.61 -14.23
CA TYR A 51 17.42 6.73 -15.04
C TYR A 51 17.12 7.24 -16.47
N PRO A 52 18.03 7.99 -17.12
CA PRO A 52 17.79 8.62 -18.42
C PRO A 52 17.47 7.65 -19.57
N GLY A 53 17.84 6.37 -19.45
CA GLY A 53 17.65 5.36 -20.49
C GLY A 53 17.83 3.95 -19.94
N CYS A 54 17.52 2.95 -20.77
CA CYS A 54 17.66 1.53 -20.45
C CYS A 54 19.12 1.19 -20.10
N ASN A 55 20.07 1.64 -20.92
CA ASN A 55 21.49 1.41 -20.69
C ASN A 55 21.98 2.01 -19.36
N ALA A 56 21.54 3.24 -19.04
CA ALA A 56 21.85 3.87 -17.76
C ALA A 56 21.24 3.12 -16.56
N ASN A 57 20.04 2.54 -16.73
CA ASN A 57 19.45 1.67 -15.71
C ASN A 57 20.22 0.36 -15.58
N ALA A 58 20.65 -0.25 -16.69
CA ALA A 58 21.45 -1.47 -16.70
C ALA A 58 22.78 -1.27 -15.96
N GLU A 59 23.49 -0.16 -16.22
CA GLU A 59 24.67 0.21 -15.45
C GLU A 59 24.40 0.36 -13.95
N ALA A 60 23.28 1.00 -13.59
CA ALA A 60 22.91 1.20 -12.19
C ALA A 60 22.54 -0.12 -11.49
N ILE A 61 21.93 -1.07 -12.20
CA ILE A 61 21.65 -2.42 -11.69
C ILE A 61 22.95 -3.16 -11.40
N VAL A 62 23.92 -3.15 -12.33
CA VAL A 62 25.23 -3.79 -12.14
C VAL A 62 26.01 -3.17 -10.98
N LYS A 63 25.92 -1.84 -10.82
CA LYS A 63 26.55 -1.11 -9.69
C LYS A 63 25.85 -1.35 -8.34
N GLY A 64 24.62 -1.86 -8.34
CA GLY A 64 23.80 -2.05 -7.15
C GLY A 64 23.04 -0.80 -6.68
N ASP A 65 23.04 0.27 -7.50
CA ASP A 65 22.30 1.51 -7.24
C ASP A 65 20.80 1.39 -7.60
N SER A 66 20.44 0.35 -8.38
CA SER A 66 19.08 0.08 -8.84
C SER A 66 18.72 -1.39 -8.65
N GLY A 67 17.46 -1.69 -8.33
CA GLY A 67 16.98 -3.06 -8.20
C GLY A 67 16.82 -3.76 -9.55
N VAL A 68 16.90 -5.09 -9.56
CA VAL A 68 16.67 -5.93 -10.76
C VAL A 68 15.26 -5.80 -11.34
N ASN A 69 14.30 -5.37 -10.51
CA ASN A 69 12.92 -5.08 -10.86
C ASN A 69 12.63 -3.58 -11.05
N SER A 70 13.66 -2.75 -11.24
CA SER A 70 13.54 -1.29 -11.35
C SER A 70 12.76 -0.80 -12.58
N CYS A 71 12.62 -1.64 -13.62
CA CYS A 71 11.95 -1.25 -14.84
C CYS A 71 10.43 -1.24 -14.68
N VAL A 72 9.86 -0.05 -14.44
CA VAL A 72 8.40 0.15 -14.32
C VAL A 72 7.61 -0.05 -15.63
N ALA A 73 8.29 -0.14 -16.75
CA ALA A 73 7.69 -0.33 -18.08
C ALA A 73 7.69 -1.80 -18.52
N ALA A 74 8.32 -2.68 -17.76
CA ALA A 74 8.45 -4.10 -18.07
C ALA A 74 7.67 -4.95 -17.06
N GLY A 75 7.27 -6.15 -17.48
CA GLY A 75 6.65 -7.14 -16.61
C GLY A 75 7.67 -7.89 -15.74
N GLU A 76 7.16 -8.79 -14.90
CA GLU A 76 7.95 -9.64 -14.00
C GLU A 76 8.97 -10.51 -14.75
N ASP A 77 8.64 -10.92 -15.97
CA ASP A 77 9.50 -11.72 -16.86
C ASP A 77 10.88 -11.08 -17.07
N VAL A 78 10.91 -9.76 -17.27
CA VAL A 78 12.14 -8.99 -17.47
C VAL A 78 12.92 -8.89 -16.16
N ALA A 79 12.24 -8.69 -15.03
CA ALA A 79 12.89 -8.66 -13.72
C ALA A 79 13.54 -10.00 -13.38
N MET A 80 12.88 -11.12 -13.68
CA MET A 80 13.41 -12.48 -13.49
C MET A 80 14.64 -12.72 -14.38
N ALA A 81 14.58 -12.34 -15.66
CA ALA A 81 15.71 -12.48 -16.57
C ALA A 81 16.93 -11.65 -16.11
N ILE A 82 16.72 -10.40 -15.67
CA ILE A 82 17.79 -9.56 -15.11
C ILE A 82 18.36 -10.17 -13.81
N ALA A 83 17.50 -10.73 -12.97
CA ALA A 83 17.92 -11.35 -11.71
C ALA A 83 18.74 -12.63 -11.93
N GLU A 84 18.39 -13.42 -12.96
CA GLU A 84 19.18 -14.57 -13.40
C GLU A 84 20.58 -14.13 -13.87
N ILE A 85 20.67 -13.05 -14.66
CA ILE A 85 21.95 -12.46 -15.08
C ILE A 85 22.78 -11.99 -13.88
N MET A 86 22.14 -11.36 -12.90
CA MET A 86 22.79 -10.85 -11.69
C MET A 86 23.07 -11.92 -10.63
N GLY A 87 22.54 -13.14 -10.78
CA GLY A 87 22.64 -14.21 -9.80
C GLY A 87 21.96 -13.88 -8.46
N VAL A 88 20.92 -13.05 -8.47
CA VAL A 88 20.17 -12.62 -7.26
C VAL A 88 18.73 -13.11 -7.32
N SER A 89 18.09 -13.30 -6.16
CA SER A 89 16.65 -13.58 -6.11
C SER A 89 15.86 -12.28 -6.25
N VAL A 90 14.83 -12.26 -7.10
CA VAL A 90 13.86 -11.16 -7.15
C VAL A 90 13.04 -11.16 -5.87
N SER A 91 13.12 -10.07 -5.10
CA SER A 91 12.12 -9.77 -4.09
C SER A 91 11.04 -8.91 -4.72
N ASP A 92 9.81 -9.40 -4.74
CA ASP A 92 8.66 -8.59 -5.16
C ASP A 92 8.65 -7.32 -4.33
N THR A 93 8.71 -6.18 -5.03
CA THR A 93 8.51 -4.89 -4.40
C THR A 93 7.06 -4.55 -4.57
N GLU A 94 6.42 -4.21 -3.47
CA GLU A 94 5.02 -3.84 -3.47
C GLU A 94 4.77 -2.63 -4.40
N PRO A 95 3.69 -2.65 -5.19
CA PRO A 95 3.35 -1.53 -6.06
C PRO A 95 3.23 -0.22 -5.28
N GLU A 96 3.96 0.80 -5.73
CA GLU A 96 3.76 2.18 -5.31
C GLU A 96 2.74 2.86 -6.22
N PHE A 97 1.95 3.77 -5.65
CA PHE A 97 1.01 4.63 -6.36
C PHE A 97 1.24 6.08 -5.93
N ALA A 98 0.84 7.00 -6.80
CA ALA A 98 0.89 8.42 -6.49
C ALA A 98 -0.17 8.76 -5.43
N GLY A 99 0.23 9.43 -4.36
CA GLY A 99 -0.67 9.94 -3.33
C GLY A 99 -0.60 11.47 -3.25
N SER A 100 -1.75 12.14 -3.30
CA SER A 100 -1.83 13.60 -3.13
C SER A 100 -1.79 13.98 -1.65
N GLY A 101 -0.72 14.64 -1.19
CA GLY A 101 -0.58 15.10 0.19
C GLY A 101 -1.29 16.42 0.54
N CYS A 102 -2.03 17.04 -0.40
CA CYS A 102 -2.76 18.28 -0.17
C CYS A 102 -4.27 18.00 -0.17
N TYR A 103 -4.97 18.67 0.73
CA TYR A 103 -6.38 18.44 1.02
C TYR A 103 -7.21 19.73 0.95
N TYR A 104 -6.55 20.85 0.64
CA TYR A 104 -7.15 22.18 0.62
C TYR A 104 -7.21 22.65 -0.83
N GLY A 105 -8.43 22.66 -1.36
CA GLY A 105 -8.70 22.94 -2.76
C GLY A 105 -8.30 24.34 -3.20
N ASN A 106 -8.48 24.66 -4.48
CA ASN A 106 -8.29 26.03 -4.96
C ASN A 106 -9.38 26.96 -4.43
N ASP A 107 -10.61 26.48 -4.31
CA ASP A 107 -11.76 27.29 -3.93
C ASP A 107 -11.81 27.60 -2.42
N GLU A 108 -11.28 26.69 -1.59
CA GLU A 108 -11.18 26.91 -0.14
C GLU A 108 -9.92 27.71 0.23
N ALA A 109 -8.90 27.76 -0.64
CA ALA A 109 -7.63 28.41 -0.34
C ALA A 109 -7.70 29.93 -0.49
N ASP A 110 -7.18 30.65 0.50
CA ASP A 110 -6.93 32.08 0.36
C ASP A 110 -5.91 32.33 -0.77
N MET A 111 -6.30 33.20 -1.69
CA MET A 111 -5.51 33.56 -2.86
C MET A 111 -4.80 34.88 -2.61
N GLU A 112 -3.49 34.92 -2.83
CA GLU A 112 -2.71 36.14 -2.71
C GLU A 112 -2.84 37.00 -3.99
N TYR A 113 -2.94 36.35 -5.14
CA TYR A 113 -3.13 37.01 -6.43
C TYR A 113 -3.80 36.06 -7.44
N LYS A 114 -4.34 36.63 -8.53
CA LYS A 114 -4.87 35.84 -9.65
C LYS A 114 -3.75 35.53 -10.65
N TYR A 115 -3.41 34.24 -10.80
CA TYR A 115 -2.41 33.82 -11.79
C TYR A 115 -3.04 33.74 -13.19
N LEU A 116 -2.49 34.50 -14.14
CA LEU A 116 -2.91 34.52 -15.55
C LEU A 116 -1.81 33.99 -16.50
N GLY A 117 -0.85 33.23 -15.97
CA GLY A 117 0.25 32.67 -16.75
C GLY A 117 -0.06 31.31 -17.36
N VAL A 118 0.98 30.63 -17.85
CA VAL A 118 0.89 29.29 -18.42
C VAL A 118 0.41 28.30 -17.38
N THR A 119 -0.54 27.42 -17.74
CA THR A 119 -1.07 26.37 -16.87
C THR A 119 -0.02 25.28 -16.56
N ASP A 120 0.96 25.61 -15.71
CA ASP A 120 2.02 24.74 -15.22
C ASP A 120 2.41 25.17 -13.80
N CYS A 121 2.33 24.24 -12.85
CA CYS A 121 2.69 24.44 -11.45
C CYS A 121 4.13 24.94 -11.28
N ARG A 122 5.08 24.52 -12.14
CA ARG A 122 6.49 24.93 -12.05
C ARG A 122 6.62 26.41 -12.38
N ALA A 123 5.94 26.87 -13.44
CA ALA A 123 5.92 28.28 -13.82
C ALA A 123 5.26 29.14 -12.73
N ALA A 124 4.11 28.70 -12.20
CA ALA A 124 3.44 29.42 -11.13
C ALA A 124 4.26 29.46 -9.82
N ALA A 125 4.98 28.37 -9.49
CA ALA A 125 5.81 28.31 -8.30
C ALA A 125 6.97 29.31 -8.30
N LEU A 126 7.44 29.76 -9.47
CA LEU A 126 8.48 30.81 -9.57
C LEU A 126 7.98 32.18 -9.09
N LEU A 127 6.67 32.42 -9.11
CA LEU A 127 6.07 33.67 -8.65
C LEU A 127 5.67 33.54 -7.17
N PHE A 128 6.59 33.93 -6.27
CA PHE A 128 6.37 33.90 -4.81
C PHE A 128 5.98 32.52 -4.25
N GLY A 129 6.31 31.42 -4.93
CA GLY A 129 5.88 30.09 -4.51
C GLY A 129 4.45 29.74 -4.93
N GLY A 130 3.82 30.48 -5.83
CA GLY A 130 2.48 30.21 -6.34
C GLY A 130 1.40 31.14 -5.77
N MET A 131 0.20 31.05 -6.34
CA MET A 131 -0.85 32.05 -6.15
C MET A 131 -1.66 31.96 -4.86
N LYS A 132 -1.48 30.87 -4.10
CA LYS A 132 -2.11 30.68 -2.80
C LYS A 132 -1.29 31.34 -1.70
N VAL A 133 -1.96 31.85 -0.67
CA VAL A 133 -1.32 32.26 0.60
C VAL A 133 -0.56 31.07 1.20
N CYS A 134 -1.13 29.86 1.10
CA CYS A 134 -0.45 28.63 1.50
C CYS A 134 0.72 28.28 0.55
N ARG A 135 1.95 28.48 1.01
CA ARG A 135 3.18 28.25 0.21
C ARG A 135 3.56 26.78 0.04
N ILE A 136 3.02 25.89 0.85
CA ILE A 136 3.33 24.45 0.83
C ILE A 136 2.23 23.61 0.18
N GLY A 137 1.13 24.23 -0.25
CA GLY A 137 -0.06 23.58 -0.78
C GLY A 137 -0.02 23.35 -2.29
N CYS A 138 -0.94 22.52 -2.79
CA CYS A 138 -1.02 22.21 -4.21
C CYS A 138 -1.52 23.44 -4.96
N LEU A 139 -0.88 23.74 -6.10
CA LEU A 139 -1.27 24.86 -6.96
C LEU A 139 -2.43 24.49 -7.90
N GLY A 140 -2.73 23.21 -8.08
CA GLY A 140 -3.88 22.77 -8.87
C GLY A 140 -3.80 23.02 -10.38
N LEU A 141 -2.61 23.31 -10.94
CA LEU A 141 -2.43 23.58 -12.37
C LEU A 141 -2.10 22.32 -13.21
N GLY A 142 -2.12 21.12 -12.62
CA GLY A 142 -2.08 19.87 -13.38
C GLY A 142 -0.73 19.46 -14.00
N THR A 143 0.42 20.00 -13.56
CA THR A 143 1.74 19.52 -14.06
C THR A 143 1.93 18.02 -13.84
N CYS A 144 1.48 17.48 -12.70
CA CYS A 144 1.51 16.05 -12.43
C CYS A 144 0.65 15.22 -13.40
N VAL A 145 -0.50 15.76 -13.82
CA VAL A 145 -1.38 15.14 -14.83
C VAL A 145 -0.68 15.10 -16.17
N LYS A 146 -0.11 16.23 -16.61
CA LYS A 146 0.65 16.32 -17.88
C LYS A 146 1.85 15.38 -17.94
N ALA A 147 2.49 15.12 -16.79
CA ALA A 147 3.61 14.19 -16.70
C ALA A 147 3.19 12.71 -16.68
N CYS A 148 1.91 12.40 -16.46
CA CYS A 148 1.45 11.02 -16.39
C CYS A 148 1.20 10.45 -17.79
N MET A 149 2.11 9.60 -18.27
CA MET A 149 1.96 8.93 -19.58
C MET A 149 0.90 7.81 -19.56
N PHE A 150 0.50 7.36 -18.37
CA PHE A 150 -0.45 6.25 -18.17
C PHE A 150 -1.91 6.72 -17.97
N GLY A 151 -2.15 8.04 -17.94
CA GLY A 151 -3.50 8.59 -17.71
C GLY A 151 -4.07 8.29 -16.32
N ALA A 152 -3.20 8.02 -15.33
CA ALA A 152 -3.60 7.68 -13.96
C ALA A 152 -3.94 8.89 -13.08
N LEU A 153 -3.77 10.12 -13.58
CA LEU A 153 -3.97 11.35 -12.82
C LEU A 153 -4.96 12.28 -13.52
N SER A 154 -5.83 12.92 -12.74
CA SER A 154 -6.72 13.99 -13.19
C SER A 154 -6.76 15.12 -12.16
N ILE A 155 -7.20 16.33 -12.54
CA ILE A 155 -7.51 17.39 -11.57
C ILE A 155 -9.00 17.30 -11.24
N GLY A 156 -9.32 17.12 -9.96
CA GLY A 156 -10.69 17.13 -9.45
C GLY A 156 -11.31 18.52 -9.48
N SER A 157 -12.62 18.58 -9.22
CA SER A 157 -13.36 19.84 -9.10
C SER A 157 -12.84 20.73 -7.95
N ASP A 158 -12.23 20.13 -6.93
CA ASP A 158 -11.55 20.81 -5.83
C ASP A 158 -10.22 21.46 -6.25
N GLY A 159 -9.76 21.27 -7.50
CA GLY A 159 -8.46 21.73 -7.97
C GLY A 159 -7.29 20.90 -7.43
N LEU A 160 -7.54 19.70 -6.90
CA LEU A 160 -6.51 18.79 -6.40
C LEU A 160 -6.34 17.58 -7.33
N PRO A 161 -5.13 17.00 -7.42
CA PRO A 161 -4.91 15.81 -8.22
C PRO A 161 -5.63 14.59 -7.62
N LYS A 162 -6.43 13.88 -8.42
CA LYS A 162 -7.04 12.58 -8.10
C LYS A 162 -6.27 11.49 -8.83
N VAL A 163 -6.00 10.38 -8.14
CA VAL A 163 -5.20 9.28 -8.65
C VAL A 163 -6.07 8.05 -8.85
N ASP A 164 -6.05 7.50 -10.05
CA ASP A 164 -6.61 6.21 -10.39
C ASP A 164 -5.57 5.13 -10.03
N GLN A 165 -5.82 4.38 -8.94
CA GLN A 165 -4.89 3.36 -8.43
C GLN A 165 -4.77 2.14 -9.36
N GLU A 166 -5.75 1.89 -10.24
CA GLU A 166 -5.69 0.78 -11.18
C GLU A 166 -4.77 1.10 -12.37
N LYS A 167 -4.71 2.37 -12.78
CA LYS A 167 -3.84 2.83 -13.88
C LYS A 167 -2.45 3.26 -13.42
N CYS A 168 -2.26 3.53 -12.14
CA CYS A 168 -1.00 4.06 -11.62
C CYS A 168 0.08 2.96 -11.58
N THR A 169 1.17 3.18 -12.31
CA THR A 169 2.32 2.25 -12.35
C THR A 169 3.42 2.57 -11.33
N GLY A 170 3.24 3.59 -10.49
CA GLY A 170 4.26 3.97 -9.51
C GLY A 170 5.54 4.58 -10.07
N CYS A 171 5.60 4.96 -11.35
CA CYS A 171 6.83 5.45 -12.00
C CYS A 171 7.46 6.74 -11.43
N GLY A 172 6.77 7.45 -10.53
CA GLY A 172 7.27 8.66 -9.87
C GLY A 172 7.39 9.90 -10.77
N ALA A 173 6.97 9.84 -12.03
CA ALA A 173 7.04 10.99 -12.95
C ALA A 173 6.32 12.22 -12.37
N CYS A 174 5.14 12.02 -11.76
CA CYS A 174 4.38 13.07 -11.12
C CYS A 174 5.05 13.67 -9.87
N GLU A 175 5.76 12.85 -9.10
CA GLU A 175 6.50 13.26 -7.90
C GLU A 175 7.70 14.13 -8.29
N ARG A 176 8.48 13.70 -9.30
CA ARG A 176 9.65 14.43 -9.81
C ARG A 176 9.31 15.81 -10.35
N VAL A 177 8.16 15.96 -11.04
CA VAL A 177 7.77 17.25 -11.64
C VAL A 177 7.04 18.19 -10.65
N CYS A 178 6.70 17.72 -9.45
CA CYS A 178 5.92 18.51 -8.50
C CYS A 178 6.81 19.53 -7.79
N PRO A 179 6.70 20.84 -8.08
CA PRO A 179 7.56 21.86 -7.45
C PRO A 179 7.26 22.06 -5.96
N LYS A 180 6.22 21.40 -5.43
CA LYS A 180 5.81 21.45 -4.04
C LYS A 180 6.07 20.16 -3.27
N HIS A 181 6.52 19.09 -3.94
CA HIS A 181 6.74 17.77 -3.32
C HIS A 181 5.53 17.24 -2.52
N ILE A 182 4.32 17.55 -3.01
CA ILE A 182 3.04 17.19 -2.37
C ILE A 182 2.54 15.85 -2.87
N ILE A 183 2.65 15.60 -4.17
CA ILE A 183 2.35 14.28 -4.72
C ILE A 183 3.58 13.42 -4.51
N ARG A 184 3.41 12.28 -3.84
CA ARG A 184 4.50 11.38 -3.48
C ARG A 184 4.16 9.94 -3.81
N LEU A 185 5.17 9.12 -4.07
CA LEU A 185 4.97 7.68 -4.17
C LEU A 185 4.76 7.06 -2.79
N THR A 186 3.77 6.18 -2.71
CA THR A 186 3.41 5.46 -1.50
C THR A 186 2.92 4.07 -1.86
N SER A 187 3.15 3.08 -1.00
CA SER A 187 2.69 1.70 -1.19
C SER A 187 1.65 1.30 -0.13
N VAL A 188 1.02 0.12 -0.23
CA VAL A 188 0.11 -0.37 0.81
C VAL A 188 0.88 -0.62 2.13
N THR A 189 2.08 -1.18 2.10
CA THR A 189 3.01 -1.37 3.21
C THR A 189 3.52 -0.04 3.71
N ARG A 190 3.97 0.90 2.87
CA ARG A 190 4.40 2.22 3.35
C ARG A 190 3.25 2.99 4.00
N ARG A 191 2.00 2.77 3.58
CA ARG A 191 0.86 3.17 4.39
C ARG A 191 0.94 2.36 5.70
N ILE A 192 0.62 1.06 5.70
CA ILE A 192 0.47 0.21 6.90
C ILE A 192 1.61 0.34 7.93
N MET A 193 2.86 0.22 7.50
CA MET A 193 4.09 0.12 8.28
C MET A 193 4.74 1.45 8.62
N ARG A 194 4.28 2.60 8.11
CA ARG A 194 4.88 3.88 8.51
C ARG A 194 4.57 4.13 9.99
N GLU A 195 5.50 3.65 10.82
CA GLU A 195 5.64 4.06 12.20
C GLU A 195 5.80 5.57 12.18
N TYR A 196 4.84 6.24 12.80
CA TYR A 196 4.82 7.68 12.87
C TYR A 196 6.00 8.14 13.71
N THR A 197 7.06 8.63 13.07
CA THR A 197 8.16 9.27 13.78
C THR A 197 7.63 10.57 14.39
N GLN A 198 8.18 10.97 15.54
CA GLN A 198 7.71 12.17 16.25
C GLN A 198 7.87 13.46 15.41
N GLU A 199 8.75 13.43 14.42
CA GLU A 199 9.11 14.55 13.55
C GLU A 199 8.10 14.80 12.42
N GLU A 200 7.18 13.87 12.15
CA GLU A 200 6.19 14.03 11.08
C GLU A 200 4.98 14.85 11.55
N CYS A 201 4.62 15.90 10.82
CA CYS A 201 3.42 16.73 11.07
C CYS A 201 2.11 15.95 10.79
N ILE A 202 1.73 15.08 11.72
CA ILE A 202 0.53 14.25 11.67
C ILE A 202 -0.48 14.71 12.73
N THR A 203 -1.76 14.56 12.43
CA THR A 203 -2.83 14.97 13.34
C THR A 203 -2.80 14.15 14.64
N PRO A 204 -3.07 14.76 15.80
CA PRO A 204 -3.10 14.04 17.09
C PRO A 204 -4.05 12.83 17.09
N CYS A 205 -5.19 12.94 16.42
CA CYS A 205 -6.18 11.86 16.33
C CYS A 205 -5.65 10.64 15.58
N GLN A 206 -4.92 10.84 14.47
CA GLN A 206 -4.31 9.76 13.70
C GLN A 206 -3.16 9.11 14.47
N ARG A 207 -2.34 9.90 15.17
CA ARG A 207 -1.27 9.37 16.03
C ARG A 207 -1.80 8.53 17.19
N ALA A 208 -2.93 8.92 17.77
CA ALA A 208 -3.56 8.20 18.87
C ALA A 208 -4.34 6.95 18.42
N CYS A 209 -4.59 6.79 17.11
CA CYS A 209 -5.24 5.62 16.57
C CYS A 209 -4.25 4.46 16.44
N PRO A 210 -4.46 3.30 17.12
CA PRO A 210 -3.52 2.18 17.05
C PRO A 210 -3.31 1.62 15.64
N THR A 211 -4.30 1.75 14.77
CA THR A 211 -4.21 1.32 13.35
C THR A 211 -3.72 2.43 12.43
N GLY A 212 -3.55 3.65 12.94
CA GLY A 212 -3.07 4.79 12.15
C GLY A 212 -3.99 5.19 11.00
N ILE A 213 -5.32 5.04 11.13
CA ILE A 213 -6.28 5.49 10.11
C ILE A 213 -6.10 6.99 9.82
N ASP A 214 -6.13 7.40 8.54
CA ASP A 214 -6.16 8.82 8.15
C ASP A 214 -7.52 9.43 8.46
N ILE A 215 -7.70 9.78 9.73
CA ILE A 215 -8.95 10.32 10.28
C ILE A 215 -9.35 11.63 9.63
N LYS A 216 -8.36 12.47 9.32
CA LYS A 216 -8.59 13.75 8.63
C LYS A 216 -9.18 13.50 7.25
N ASN A 217 -8.61 12.56 6.50
CA ASN A 217 -9.04 12.29 5.14
C ASN A 217 -10.44 11.69 5.07
N TYR A 218 -10.77 10.68 5.89
CA TYR A 218 -12.11 10.09 5.82
C TYR A 218 -13.19 11.07 6.29
N ILE A 219 -12.93 11.91 7.31
CA ILE A 219 -13.88 12.95 7.73
C ILE A 219 -14.10 13.99 6.63
N ARG A 220 -13.05 14.37 5.90
CA ARG A 220 -13.18 15.25 4.73
C ARG A 220 -14.07 14.63 3.65
N LEU A 221 -13.86 13.35 3.33
CA LEU A 221 -14.69 12.64 2.36
C LEU A 221 -16.17 12.58 2.79
N ILE A 222 -16.44 12.40 4.09
CA ILE A 222 -17.79 12.54 4.65
C ILE A 222 -18.38 13.93 4.40
N LYS A 223 -17.61 15.00 4.66
CA LYS A 223 -18.03 16.40 4.39
C LYS A 223 -18.35 16.61 2.90
N GLU A 224 -17.61 15.97 2.01
CA GLU A 224 -17.78 16.05 0.56
C GLU A 224 -18.91 15.16 0.02
N GLY A 225 -19.51 14.31 0.86
CA GLY A 225 -20.56 13.36 0.47
C GLY A 225 -20.03 12.06 -0.16
N ASP A 226 -18.71 11.86 -0.22
CA ASP A 226 -18.07 10.65 -0.71
C ASP A 226 -17.94 9.60 0.42
N PHE A 227 -19.07 8.95 0.75
CA PHE A 227 -19.10 7.95 1.82
C PHE A 227 -18.35 6.68 1.45
N GLU A 228 -18.39 6.25 0.18
CA GLU A 228 -17.67 5.06 -0.29
C GLU A 228 -16.15 5.28 -0.19
N GLY A 229 -15.64 6.43 -0.66
CA GLY A 229 -14.24 6.80 -0.50
C GLY A 229 -13.83 6.90 0.97
N SER A 230 -14.71 7.43 1.84
CA SER A 230 -14.47 7.45 3.29
C SER A 230 -14.28 6.04 3.87
N VAL A 231 -15.15 5.09 3.51
CA VAL A 231 -15.04 3.70 3.98
C VAL A 231 -13.77 3.04 3.44
N GLN A 232 -13.41 3.29 2.18
CA GLN A 232 -12.16 2.81 1.58
C GLN A 232 -10.95 3.25 2.41
N VAL A 233 -10.85 4.54 2.76
CA VAL A 233 -9.74 5.08 3.58
C VAL A 233 -9.65 4.41 4.95
N ILE A 234 -10.78 4.09 5.57
CA ILE A 234 -10.80 3.36 6.85
C ILE A 234 -10.27 1.92 6.64
N LYS A 235 -10.76 1.22 5.61
CA LYS A 235 -10.39 -0.16 5.29
C LYS A 235 -8.94 -0.34 4.83
N GLU A 236 -8.27 0.74 4.40
CA GLU A 236 -6.83 0.71 4.16
C GLU A 236 -6.01 0.33 5.40
N ARG A 237 -6.56 0.52 6.60
CA ARG A 237 -5.88 0.27 7.89
C ARG A 237 -6.65 -0.62 8.84
N ASN A 238 -7.92 -0.89 8.57
CA ASN A 238 -8.78 -1.62 9.49
C ASN A 238 -9.71 -2.60 8.74
N PRO A 239 -9.48 -3.92 8.85
CA PRO A 239 -10.37 -4.93 8.28
C PRO A 239 -11.75 -5.01 8.95
N PHE A 240 -11.90 -4.44 10.15
CA PHE A 240 -13.10 -4.53 10.97
C PHE A 240 -13.71 -3.14 11.26
N PRO A 241 -14.02 -2.33 10.23
CA PRO A 241 -14.44 -0.95 10.45
C PRO A 241 -15.80 -0.86 11.15
N THR A 242 -16.72 -1.78 10.86
CA THR A 242 -18.09 -1.79 11.38
C THR A 242 -18.12 -2.24 12.85
N VAL A 243 -17.29 -3.23 13.21
CA VAL A 243 -17.04 -3.66 14.59
C VAL A 243 -16.35 -2.55 15.38
N ILE A 244 -15.21 -2.05 14.89
CA ILE A 244 -14.38 -1.06 15.60
C ILE A 244 -15.14 0.24 15.81
N SER A 245 -16.02 0.65 14.90
CA SER A 245 -16.86 1.84 15.09
C SER A 245 -17.86 1.73 16.25
N ARG A 246 -18.08 0.53 16.81
CA ARG A 246 -18.98 0.29 17.96
C ARG A 246 -18.26 0.04 19.28
N ILE A 247 -17.14 -0.69 19.24
CA ILE A 247 -16.48 -1.16 20.47
C ILE A 247 -15.18 -0.42 20.79
N CYS A 248 -14.68 0.42 19.88
CA CYS A 248 -13.45 1.18 20.11
C CYS A 248 -13.63 2.19 21.26
N PRO A 249 -12.66 2.31 22.17
CA PRO A 249 -12.68 3.35 23.21
C PRO A 249 -12.35 4.75 22.68
N ALA A 250 -12.26 4.92 21.35
CA ALA A 250 -12.02 6.18 20.66
C ALA A 250 -10.82 7.01 21.18
N PRO A 251 -9.61 6.44 21.32
CA PRO A 251 -8.44 7.18 21.84
C PRO A 251 -8.07 8.40 20.97
N CYS A 252 -8.45 8.35 19.70
CA CYS A 252 -8.31 9.44 18.75
C CYS A 252 -9.06 10.73 19.11
N GLU A 253 -10.05 10.66 20.01
CA GLU A 253 -10.84 11.81 20.46
C GLU A 253 -10.23 12.51 21.67
N PHE A 254 -9.45 11.81 22.51
CA PHE A 254 -8.91 12.34 23.78
C PHE A 254 -7.96 13.53 23.62
N ASN A 255 -7.20 13.57 22.52
CA ASN A 255 -6.27 14.65 22.21
C ASN A 255 -6.68 15.42 20.94
N CYS A 256 -7.96 15.41 20.60
CA CYS A 256 -8.45 16.13 19.43
C CYS A 256 -8.15 17.63 19.55
N ARG A 257 -7.49 18.22 18.56
CA ARG A 257 -7.13 19.67 18.58
C ARG A 257 -8.36 20.58 18.74
N ARG A 258 -9.54 20.11 18.35
CA ARG A 258 -10.80 20.83 18.50
C ARG A 258 -11.17 21.12 19.97
N LEU A 259 -10.67 20.31 20.91
CA LEU A 259 -10.79 20.55 22.36
C LEU A 259 -10.23 21.91 22.81
N LEU A 260 -9.37 22.55 22.02
CA LEU A 260 -8.89 23.92 22.30
C LEU A 260 -9.96 25.00 22.08
N GLN A 261 -11.03 24.66 21.36
CA GLN A 261 -12.14 25.56 21.03
C GLN A 261 -13.43 25.15 21.75
N ASP A 262 -13.81 23.86 21.64
CA ASP A 262 -15.02 23.32 22.23
C ASP A 262 -14.84 21.84 22.66
N GLU A 263 -15.42 20.89 21.94
CA GLU A 263 -15.38 19.46 22.24
C GLU A 263 -14.66 18.67 21.14
N SER A 264 -14.31 17.42 21.43
CA SER A 264 -13.72 16.54 20.43
C SER A 264 -14.69 16.29 19.28
N VAL A 265 -14.17 16.21 18.05
CA VAL A 265 -14.96 15.69 16.94
C VAL A 265 -15.41 14.26 17.28
N ALA A 266 -16.68 13.93 17.01
CA ALA A 266 -17.25 12.59 17.19
C ALA A 266 -16.72 11.59 16.14
N ILE A 267 -15.40 11.42 16.10
CA ILE A 267 -14.63 10.66 15.10
C ILE A 267 -15.15 9.23 14.96
N ASN A 268 -15.43 8.56 16.08
CA ASN A 268 -15.91 7.18 16.09
C ASN A 268 -17.38 7.07 15.63
N HIS A 269 -18.22 8.06 15.94
CA HIS A 269 -19.60 8.12 15.44
C HIS A 269 -19.65 8.41 13.93
N LEU A 270 -18.78 9.28 13.42
CA LEU A 270 -18.64 9.51 11.97
C LEU A 270 -18.18 8.24 11.25
N LYS A 271 -17.24 7.50 11.83
CA LYS A 271 -16.82 6.19 11.32
C LYS A 271 -17.98 5.20 11.29
N ARG A 272 -18.77 5.15 12.38
CA ARG A 272 -19.97 4.29 12.45
C ARG A 272 -20.97 4.66 11.36
N PHE A 273 -21.26 5.94 11.19
CA PHE A 273 -22.19 6.43 10.18
C PHE A 273 -21.85 5.91 8.78
N VAL A 274 -20.60 6.02 8.33
CA VAL A 274 -20.22 5.55 6.99
C VAL A 274 -20.16 4.03 6.87
N CYS A 275 -19.80 3.31 7.95
CA CYS A 275 -19.85 1.84 7.94
C CYS A 275 -21.29 1.33 7.90
N ASP A 276 -22.19 1.99 8.65
CA ASP A 276 -23.61 1.67 8.65
C ASP A 276 -24.24 2.06 7.30
N TYR A 277 -23.81 3.16 6.68
CA TYR A 277 -24.20 3.51 5.31
C TYR A 277 -23.85 2.39 4.32
N GLU A 278 -22.60 1.91 4.33
CA GLU A 278 -22.16 0.78 3.50
C GLU A 278 -23.00 -0.48 3.74
N MET A 279 -23.15 -0.88 5.01
CA MET A 279 -23.87 -2.08 5.40
C MET A 279 -25.36 -2.00 5.03
N ASN A 280 -26.00 -0.84 5.19
CA ASN A 280 -27.42 -0.65 4.87
C ASN A 280 -27.69 -0.61 3.36
N GLN A 281 -26.70 -0.24 2.54
CA GLN A 281 -26.80 -0.31 1.09
C GLN A 281 -26.50 -1.70 0.54
N ASP A 282 -26.04 -2.63 1.39
CA ASP A 282 -25.56 -3.97 0.98
C ASP A 282 -24.52 -3.91 -0.15
N LYS A 283 -23.73 -2.83 -0.18
CA LYS A 283 -22.73 -2.57 -1.21
C LYS A 283 -21.38 -2.41 -0.56
N ARG A 284 -20.60 -3.50 -0.54
CA ARG A 284 -19.28 -3.50 0.09
C ARG A 284 -18.25 -2.77 -0.77
N VAL A 285 -17.56 -1.83 -0.14
CA VAL A 285 -16.36 -1.20 -0.68
C VAL A 285 -15.14 -2.03 -0.27
N LEU A 286 -14.41 -2.53 -1.26
CA LEU A 286 -13.15 -3.24 -1.06
C LEU A 286 -11.98 -2.27 -1.30
N PRO A 287 -10.98 -2.20 -0.40
CA PRO A 287 -9.77 -1.43 -0.68
C PRO A 287 -8.97 -2.07 -1.80
N TYR A 288 -8.08 -1.28 -2.40
CA TYR A 288 -7.15 -1.77 -3.42
C TYR A 288 -6.38 -3.02 -2.95
N LYS A 289 -6.29 -3.98 -3.86
CA LYS A 289 -5.55 -5.23 -3.77
C LYS A 289 -4.48 -5.24 -4.85
N ALA A 290 -3.23 -5.49 -4.46
CA ALA A 290 -2.12 -5.63 -5.38
C ALA A 290 -2.31 -6.85 -6.31
N PRO A 291 -1.64 -6.87 -7.48
CA PRO A 291 -1.64 -8.03 -8.37
C PRO A 291 -1.25 -9.32 -7.66
N ALA A 292 -1.74 -10.46 -8.15
CA ALA A 292 -1.46 -11.76 -7.56
C ALA A 292 0.04 -12.07 -7.58
N THR A 293 0.52 -12.69 -6.50
CA THR A 293 1.92 -13.09 -6.32
C THR A 293 2.09 -14.62 -6.30
N ASP A 294 0.98 -15.36 -6.38
CA ASP A 294 0.88 -16.83 -6.25
C ASP A 294 1.48 -17.43 -4.96
N LYS A 295 1.89 -16.58 -4.00
CA LYS A 295 2.43 -16.98 -2.70
C LYS A 295 1.29 -17.29 -1.74
N LYS A 296 1.34 -18.47 -1.14
CA LYS A 296 0.39 -19.01 -0.17
C LYS A 296 0.86 -18.76 1.26
N ILE A 297 -0.02 -18.20 2.08
CA ILE A 297 0.25 -17.92 3.50
C ILE A 297 -0.75 -18.68 4.38
N ALA A 298 -0.26 -19.49 5.32
CA ALA A 298 -1.12 -20.14 6.30
C ALA A 298 -1.25 -19.25 7.54
N VAL A 299 -2.48 -19.03 8.00
CA VAL A 299 -2.76 -18.28 9.23
C VAL A 299 -3.50 -19.18 10.20
N ILE A 300 -2.94 -19.43 11.38
CA ILE A 300 -3.50 -20.32 12.38
C ILE A 300 -4.27 -19.48 13.41
N GLY A 301 -5.60 -19.57 13.41
CA GLY A 301 -6.52 -18.83 14.27
C GLY A 301 -7.36 -17.84 13.48
N GLY A 302 -8.68 -17.99 13.54
CA GLY A 302 -9.69 -17.15 12.92
C GLY A 302 -10.20 -16.02 13.81
N GLY A 303 -9.40 -15.58 14.79
CA GLY A 303 -9.67 -14.37 15.59
C GLY A 303 -9.27 -13.08 14.87
N VAL A 304 -9.49 -11.93 15.50
CA VAL A 304 -9.21 -10.59 14.93
C VAL A 304 -7.77 -10.48 14.40
N GLN A 305 -6.80 -10.99 15.15
CA GLN A 305 -5.39 -10.96 14.74
C GLN A 305 -5.16 -11.75 13.45
N GLY A 306 -5.62 -13.01 13.38
CA GLY A 306 -5.41 -13.86 12.22
C GLY A 306 -6.19 -13.37 10.99
N LEU A 307 -7.43 -12.97 11.17
CA LEU A 307 -8.23 -12.39 10.09
C LEU A 307 -7.63 -11.07 9.58
N SER A 308 -7.08 -10.23 10.48
CA SER A 308 -6.38 -9.01 10.07
C SER A 308 -5.11 -9.33 9.28
N THR A 309 -4.29 -10.30 9.75
CA THR A 309 -3.11 -10.75 9.01
C THR A 309 -3.49 -11.26 7.63
N ALA A 310 -4.53 -12.09 7.53
CA ALA A 310 -5.01 -12.63 6.27
C ALA A 310 -5.53 -11.52 5.34
N PHE A 311 -6.31 -10.57 5.86
CA PHE A 311 -6.78 -9.42 5.08
C PHE A 311 -5.62 -8.62 4.46
N PHE A 312 -4.59 -8.28 5.24
CA PHE A 312 -3.44 -7.53 4.72
C PHE A 312 -2.58 -8.36 3.78
N ALA A 313 -2.39 -9.66 4.05
CA ALA A 313 -1.73 -10.58 3.13
C ALA A 313 -2.45 -10.64 1.77
N ALA A 314 -3.79 -10.76 1.78
CA ALA A 314 -4.59 -10.74 0.56
C ALA A 314 -4.46 -9.41 -0.19
N ARG A 315 -4.43 -8.27 0.52
CA ARG A 315 -4.20 -6.95 -0.09
C ARG A 315 -2.84 -6.82 -0.76
N LEU A 316 -1.83 -7.52 -0.27
CA LEU A 316 -0.50 -7.60 -0.88
C LEU A 316 -0.43 -8.57 -2.07
N GLY A 317 -1.57 -9.17 -2.47
CA GLY A 317 -1.63 -10.08 -3.61
C GLY A 317 -1.29 -11.54 -3.27
N HIS A 318 -1.13 -11.87 -1.99
CA HIS A 318 -0.91 -13.26 -1.56
C HIS A 318 -2.24 -14.03 -1.44
N GLU A 319 -2.14 -15.36 -1.34
CA GLU A 319 -3.23 -16.30 -1.12
C GLU A 319 -3.25 -16.82 0.33
N PRO A 320 -3.84 -16.06 1.28
CA PRO A 320 -3.92 -16.50 2.67
C PRO A 320 -5.03 -17.53 2.89
N THR A 321 -4.71 -18.58 3.66
CA THR A 321 -5.69 -19.54 4.20
C THR A 321 -5.67 -19.49 5.71
N VAL A 322 -6.82 -19.18 6.30
CA VAL A 322 -7.02 -19.15 7.76
C VAL A 322 -7.55 -20.49 8.24
N PHE A 323 -6.87 -21.11 9.20
CA PHE A 323 -7.26 -22.35 9.86
C PHE A 323 -7.81 -22.02 11.25
N GLU A 324 -9.07 -22.36 11.51
CA GLU A 324 -9.76 -22.10 12.77
C GLU A 324 -10.22 -23.42 13.39
N ALA A 325 -10.00 -23.58 14.70
CA ALA A 325 -10.35 -24.78 15.45
C ALA A 325 -11.86 -24.87 15.72
N THR A 326 -12.56 -23.74 15.84
CA THR A 326 -14.02 -23.71 16.02
C THR A 326 -14.77 -23.76 14.69
N ASP A 327 -16.09 -23.93 14.76
CA ASP A 327 -17.02 -23.90 13.64
C ASP A 327 -17.19 -22.51 13.01
N SER A 328 -16.82 -21.46 13.75
CA SER A 328 -17.09 -20.06 13.41
C SER A 328 -15.85 -19.17 13.60
N LEU A 329 -15.73 -18.13 12.78
CA LEU A 329 -14.66 -17.13 12.81
C LEU A 329 -14.98 -15.99 13.79
N GLY A 330 -14.01 -15.13 14.08
CA GLY A 330 -14.17 -13.92 14.91
C GLY A 330 -13.65 -14.06 16.34
N GLY A 331 -13.26 -15.26 16.76
CA GLY A 331 -12.56 -15.52 18.02
C GLY A 331 -13.27 -14.91 19.24
N ILE A 332 -12.56 -14.04 19.98
CA ILE A 332 -13.10 -13.42 21.21
C ILE A 332 -14.29 -12.49 20.94
N LEU A 333 -14.39 -11.87 19.75
CA LEU A 333 -15.49 -10.97 19.42
C LEU A 333 -16.83 -11.71 19.39
N ARG A 334 -16.83 -12.97 18.93
CA ARG A 334 -18.04 -13.81 18.90
C ARG A 334 -18.44 -14.35 20.28
N LYS A 335 -17.50 -14.41 21.22
CA LYS A 335 -17.66 -15.16 22.48
C LYS A 335 -17.73 -14.31 23.75
N ALA A 336 -17.10 -13.13 23.77
CA ALA A 336 -16.91 -12.39 25.03
C ALA A 336 -17.56 -11.00 25.04
N ILE A 337 -17.94 -10.43 23.89
CA ILE A 337 -18.57 -9.12 23.84
C ILE A 337 -20.09 -9.30 23.89
N ALA A 338 -20.74 -8.55 24.79
CA ALA A 338 -22.19 -8.55 24.93
C ALA A 338 -22.88 -8.12 23.61
N ARG A 339 -23.99 -8.78 23.26
CA ARG A 339 -24.66 -8.60 21.95
C ARG A 339 -25.21 -7.19 21.73
N GLU A 340 -25.55 -6.51 22.82
CA GLU A 340 -26.02 -5.13 22.86
C GLU A 340 -24.90 -4.15 22.47
N ARG A 341 -23.63 -4.52 22.70
CA ARG A 341 -22.46 -3.75 22.27
C ARG A 341 -22.01 -4.12 20.87
N LEU A 342 -22.13 -5.38 20.49
CA LEU A 342 -21.74 -5.90 19.18
C LEU A 342 -22.69 -7.02 18.73
N SER A 343 -23.54 -6.73 17.76
CA SER A 343 -24.37 -7.76 17.12
C SER A 343 -23.51 -8.69 16.25
N MET A 344 -23.94 -9.94 16.11
CA MET A 344 -23.21 -10.91 15.29
C MET A 344 -23.30 -10.58 13.81
N ASP A 345 -24.40 -9.99 13.34
CA ASP A 345 -24.55 -9.55 11.95
C ASP A 345 -23.49 -8.51 11.57
N VAL A 346 -23.11 -7.63 12.51
CA VAL A 346 -22.04 -6.64 12.29
C VAL A 346 -20.66 -7.31 12.23
N LEU A 347 -20.41 -8.30 13.08
CA LEU A 347 -19.18 -9.08 13.03
C LEU A 347 -19.09 -9.87 11.72
N ASP A 348 -20.18 -10.53 11.34
CA ASP A 348 -20.27 -11.35 10.14
C ASP A 348 -20.12 -10.48 8.88
N TRP A 349 -20.66 -9.26 8.87
CA TRP A 349 -20.43 -8.28 7.82
C TRP A 349 -18.93 -8.02 7.60
N ASP A 350 -18.17 -7.71 8.65
CA ASP A 350 -16.73 -7.44 8.50
C ASP A 350 -15.95 -8.72 8.13
N VAL A 351 -16.33 -9.90 8.66
CA VAL A 351 -15.70 -11.19 8.33
C VAL A 351 -15.91 -11.58 6.87
N GLU A 352 -17.12 -11.42 6.32
CA GLU A 352 -17.38 -11.65 4.90
C GLU A 352 -16.62 -10.65 4.04
N GLY A 353 -16.42 -9.41 4.51
CA GLY A 353 -15.51 -8.47 3.84
C GLY A 353 -14.07 -8.97 3.74
N VAL A 354 -13.56 -9.68 4.75
CA VAL A 354 -12.25 -10.34 4.69
C VAL A 354 -12.25 -11.47 3.66
N LYS A 355 -13.34 -12.24 3.56
CA LYS A 355 -13.50 -13.29 2.55
C LYS A 355 -13.50 -12.74 1.13
N GLU A 356 -14.24 -11.66 0.89
CA GLU A 356 -14.34 -10.99 -0.41
C GLU A 356 -13.00 -10.42 -0.91
N MET A 357 -12.04 -10.15 -0.01
CA MET A 357 -10.66 -9.84 -0.39
C MET A 357 -9.88 -11.02 -0.99
N GLY A 358 -10.47 -12.23 -0.97
CA GLY A 358 -9.87 -13.47 -1.48
C GLY A 358 -9.21 -14.32 -0.40
N VAL A 359 -9.61 -14.18 0.87
CA VAL A 359 -9.11 -15.02 1.97
C VAL A 359 -9.89 -16.33 2.03
N SER A 360 -9.17 -17.45 2.09
CA SER A 360 -9.76 -18.78 2.28
C SER A 360 -9.86 -19.17 3.75
N PHE A 361 -10.89 -19.93 4.14
CA PHE A 361 -11.11 -20.37 5.51
C PHE A 361 -11.27 -21.88 5.62
N LYS A 362 -10.66 -22.47 6.65
CA LYS A 362 -10.82 -23.87 7.06
C LYS A 362 -11.17 -23.94 8.54
N THR A 363 -12.47 -23.96 8.85
CA THR A 363 -12.99 -24.11 10.21
C THR A 363 -12.97 -25.57 10.66
N GLY A 364 -13.12 -25.83 11.96
CA GLY A 364 -13.06 -27.17 12.54
C GLY A 364 -11.70 -27.86 12.43
N THR A 365 -10.61 -27.11 12.19
CA THR A 365 -9.25 -27.65 12.05
C THR A 365 -8.33 -27.11 13.13
N LYS A 366 -7.74 -28.00 13.93
CA LYS A 366 -6.92 -27.66 15.09
C LYS A 366 -5.45 -27.97 14.85
N ALA A 367 -4.63 -26.92 14.94
CA ALA A 367 -3.18 -27.05 14.90
C ALA A 367 -2.67 -27.98 16.02
N GLY A 368 -1.72 -28.85 15.69
CA GLY A 368 -1.17 -29.88 16.58
C GLY A 368 -2.00 -31.16 16.67
N ARG A 369 -3.24 -31.18 16.14
CA ARG A 369 -4.06 -32.39 15.99
C ARG A 369 -4.23 -32.76 14.52
N ASP A 370 -4.74 -31.83 13.72
CA ASP A 370 -5.16 -32.08 12.33
C ASP A 370 -4.05 -31.70 11.34
N PHE A 371 -3.15 -30.81 11.73
CA PHE A 371 -1.98 -30.40 10.93
C PHE A 371 -0.84 -29.89 11.84
N THR A 372 0.37 -29.85 11.27
CA THR A 372 1.56 -29.26 11.90
C THR A 372 2.09 -28.11 11.06
N ILE A 373 2.92 -27.24 11.65
CA ILE A 373 3.56 -26.13 10.93
C ILE A 373 4.43 -26.68 9.79
N ASP A 374 5.26 -27.70 10.07
CA ASP A 374 6.07 -28.39 9.05
C ASP A 374 5.20 -29.00 7.94
N GLY A 375 4.06 -29.59 8.29
CA GLY A 375 3.11 -30.12 7.33
C GLY A 375 2.53 -29.04 6.40
N LEU A 376 2.25 -27.85 6.91
CA LEU A 376 1.79 -26.72 6.10
C LEU A 376 2.90 -26.23 5.15
N LEU A 377 4.14 -26.11 5.63
CA LEU A 377 5.26 -25.72 4.77
C LEU A 377 5.47 -26.73 3.63
N LYS A 378 5.36 -28.04 3.92
CA LYS A 378 5.42 -29.10 2.92
C LYS A 378 4.25 -29.10 1.93
N GLN A 379 3.11 -28.52 2.28
CA GLN A 379 1.97 -28.32 1.39
C GLN A 379 2.14 -27.11 0.45
N GLY A 380 3.29 -26.43 0.49
CA GLY A 380 3.61 -25.32 -0.39
C GLY A 380 3.19 -23.95 0.14
N PHE A 381 2.88 -23.82 1.44
CA PHE A 381 2.78 -22.51 2.09
C PHE A 381 4.18 -21.94 2.32
N GLN A 382 4.44 -20.70 1.88
CA GLN A 382 5.75 -20.05 2.04
C GLN A 382 5.93 -19.47 3.44
N ALA A 383 4.84 -19.15 4.13
CA ALA A 383 4.86 -18.62 5.50
C ALA A 383 3.69 -19.14 6.32
N VAL A 384 3.92 -19.29 7.63
CA VAL A 384 2.90 -19.66 8.61
C VAL A 384 2.86 -18.61 9.73
N PHE A 385 1.71 -17.99 9.95
CA PHE A 385 1.49 -17.03 11.02
C PHE A 385 0.58 -17.61 12.10
N THR A 386 1.03 -17.63 13.35
CA THR A 386 0.25 -18.15 14.48
C THR A 386 -0.47 -17.03 15.23
N ALA A 387 -1.80 -17.04 15.17
CA ALA A 387 -2.72 -16.08 15.78
C ALA A 387 -3.72 -16.77 16.73
N THR A 388 -3.24 -17.75 17.52
CA THR A 388 -4.09 -18.59 18.37
C THR A 388 -4.68 -17.85 19.57
N GLY A 389 -4.09 -16.70 19.94
CA GLY A 389 -4.50 -15.90 21.10
C GLY A 389 -4.11 -16.49 22.45
N GLY A 390 -4.31 -15.71 23.52
CA GLY A 390 -4.04 -16.11 24.91
C GLY A 390 -5.22 -16.85 25.54
N TRP A 391 -5.40 -18.12 25.20
CA TRP A 391 -6.39 -19.02 25.85
C TRP A 391 -5.81 -19.78 27.06
N ASP A 392 -4.51 -19.66 27.29
CA ASP A 392 -3.71 -20.31 28.32
C ASP A 392 -4.31 -20.22 29.74
N SER A 393 -4.66 -19.02 30.19
CA SER A 393 -5.29 -18.78 31.50
C SER A 393 -6.67 -19.45 31.64
N ARG A 394 -7.28 -19.89 30.53
CA ARG A 394 -8.59 -20.55 30.47
C ARG A 394 -8.49 -22.05 30.19
N LEU A 395 -7.47 -22.50 29.47
CA LEU A 395 -7.16 -23.92 29.29
C LEU A 395 -6.58 -24.52 30.58
N ALA A 396 -5.92 -23.69 31.41
CA ALA A 396 -5.45 -24.07 32.73
C ALA A 396 -6.56 -24.17 33.79
N ARG A 397 -7.75 -23.60 33.52
CA ARG A 397 -8.94 -23.73 34.37
C ARG A 397 -9.71 -24.98 33.94
N GLY A 398 -9.35 -26.12 34.54
CA GLY A 398 -9.96 -27.41 34.26
C GLY A 398 -11.48 -27.40 34.46
N ASP A 399 -12.16 -28.12 33.57
CA ASP A 399 -13.57 -28.51 33.52
C ASP A 399 -14.66 -27.41 33.59
N VAL A 400 -15.39 -27.26 32.49
CA VAL A 400 -16.09 -26.03 32.08
C VAL A 400 -17.60 -26.07 32.37
N ASN A 401 -18.03 -26.75 33.43
CA ASN A 401 -19.46 -26.95 33.71
C ASN A 401 -20.02 -26.01 34.78
N GLN A 402 -19.23 -25.11 35.37
CA GLN A 402 -19.72 -24.12 36.32
C GLN A 402 -19.15 -22.74 36.02
N ALA A 403 -20.03 -21.73 35.99
CA ALA A 403 -19.60 -20.35 35.87
C ALA A 403 -18.79 -19.96 37.11
N GLU A 404 -17.53 -19.54 36.92
CA GLU A 404 -16.66 -19.17 38.03
C GLU A 404 -17.13 -17.82 38.61
N MET A 405 -17.48 -17.85 39.90
CA MET A 405 -17.85 -16.65 40.64
C MET A 405 -16.57 -15.93 41.09
N VAL A 406 -16.22 -14.84 40.42
CA VAL A 406 -14.99 -14.07 40.72
C VAL A 406 -15.15 -13.26 42.01
N PHE A 407 -16.37 -12.78 42.27
CA PHE A 407 -16.80 -12.16 43.53
C PHE A 407 -18.30 -12.43 43.73
N PRO A 408 -18.84 -12.34 44.96
CA PRO A 408 -20.23 -12.71 45.25
C PRO A 408 -21.23 -12.08 44.27
N GLY A 409 -21.90 -12.93 43.49
CA GLY A 409 -22.90 -12.51 42.50
C GLY A 409 -22.36 -12.07 41.13
N ALA A 410 -21.04 -12.15 40.88
CA ALA A 410 -20.46 -11.82 39.60
C ALA A 410 -19.68 -12.98 38.98
N TYR A 411 -19.98 -13.22 37.72
CA TYR A 411 -19.39 -14.26 36.90
C TYR A 411 -18.71 -13.62 35.71
N LEU A 412 -17.68 -14.27 35.19
CA LEU A 412 -17.15 -13.89 33.89
C LEU A 412 -18.22 -14.19 32.83
N LEU A 413 -18.53 -13.19 32.00
CA LEU A 413 -19.57 -13.30 30.95
C LEU A 413 -19.34 -14.51 30.04
N ILE A 414 -18.08 -14.81 29.73
CA ILE A 414 -17.75 -15.96 28.87
C ILE A 414 -18.01 -17.31 29.54
N ASP A 415 -17.92 -17.40 30.86
CA ASP A 415 -18.19 -18.65 31.59
C ASP A 415 -19.69 -18.86 31.69
N LEU A 416 -20.46 -17.79 31.93
CA LEU A 416 -21.93 -17.81 31.86
C LEU A 416 -22.44 -18.21 30.47
N LEU A 417 -21.81 -17.70 29.40
CA LEU A 417 -22.18 -18.05 28.02
C LEU A 417 -21.81 -19.50 27.64
N ARG A 418 -20.89 -20.14 28.38
CA ARG A 418 -20.44 -21.51 28.12
C ARG A 418 -21.07 -22.54 29.05
N SER A 419 -21.48 -22.15 30.26
CA SER A 419 -22.30 -22.98 31.14
C SER A 419 -23.67 -23.14 30.50
N LYS A 420 -23.87 -24.27 29.81
CA LYS A 420 -25.19 -24.69 29.35
C LYS A 420 -25.90 -25.47 30.43
#